data_AF-A0AAW1SXZ9-F1
#
_entry.id   AF-A0AAW1SXZ9-F1
#
_cell.length_a   1.000
_cell.length_b   1.000
_cell.length_c   1.000
_cell.angle_alpha   90.00
_cell.angle_beta   90.00
_cell.angle_gamma   90.00
#
_symmetry.space_group_name_H-M   'P 1'
#
loop_
_entity.id
_entity.type
_entity.pdbx_description
1 polymer ?
#
loop_
_entity_poly.entity_id
_entity_poly.type
_entity_poly.pdbx_seq_one_letter_code
_entity_poly.pdbx_strand_id
1 'polypeptide(L)'
;MKLALRVSYAANVLAFMILAVEFGLKFKGDGHEWPAYSYQVGLSNLAFSGVLLVGLSGVGVIWLARLLKSRRLGKAWTRRRHRAKLLVEAELVVQLVNLIAFLCPNAKIAADHGCAYNLDTTFIAYMAMVRWTCWNTLFLLICIHAHNINPWHKAVATWLPGKSLALDDHLSPAALVVDGSWLLHWPKLLIWLFMESVIITAGVLAICHEKVPFPVSGYASQEAICTNETVWECQLSAPTQTVLGIVAGCGFLWFALWLYLIYQGKASLYGRPYVEYKLANLIIRLQERGRWTFIVFFSLSLILLWFGRNYACTSLIFAWQGLLPMQVLATLNIGAWAYLMMPLTSTEELPSTQVPLQEFAWTLREHDARRRGTQSGTGPNAGCRNPPLFCMEKAFAGLYWSGLAYDSHEAEDMPAKLGWGYELLGLSGHELLWEHKLDTKVLIGWGPGGVTVAFRGTASLRNALSDLQAWRTHHHAHQHLAAGARSSWMGQVVHTGFLRCWLQDSLNKRVVDRTLALAADWHQEHPHVRVPILVTGGGGEAALGELAAFDIAQAGREARMDMDLACYNFGAPRVGNHAFARDFLAAVPNTWNIINDQVLHTYLC
;
A
#
# COMPACT_ATOMS: atom_id res chain seq x y z
N MET A 1 0.99 -1.41 5.61
CA MET A 1 1.01 -0.24 4.69
C MET A 1 0.96 1.10 5.43
N LYS A 2 -0.07 1.40 6.26
CA LYS A 2 -0.16 2.69 6.99
C LYS A 2 1.07 3.00 7.87
N LEU A 3 1.57 2.00 8.61
CA LEU A 3 2.79 2.16 9.42
C LEU A 3 4.02 2.48 8.56
N ALA A 4 4.25 1.73 7.48
CA ALA A 4 5.37 1.97 6.56
C ALA A 4 5.34 3.38 5.95
N LEU A 5 4.15 3.88 5.59
CA LEU A 5 3.98 5.25 5.09
C LEU A 5 4.28 6.31 6.17
N ARG A 6 3.85 6.09 7.42
CA ARG A 6 4.15 6.99 8.54
C ARG A 6 5.64 7.04 8.86
N VAL A 7 6.30 5.88 8.88
CA VAL A 7 7.76 5.77 9.07
C VAL A 7 8.49 6.49 7.94
N SER A 8 8.07 6.29 6.68
CA SER A 8 8.65 7.00 5.54
C SER A 8 8.46 8.52 5.63
N TYR A 9 7.35 9.00 6.17
CA TYR A 9 7.13 10.45 6.34
C TYR A 9 8.02 11.02 7.45
N ALA A 10 8.07 10.37 8.62
CA ALA A 10 8.96 10.77 9.70
C ALA A 10 10.44 10.78 9.27
N ALA A 11 10.83 9.78 8.46
CA ALA A 11 12.15 9.71 7.84
C ALA A 11 12.47 10.94 6.97
N ASN A 12 11.53 11.38 6.14
CA ASN A 12 11.70 12.56 5.29
C ASN A 12 11.89 13.83 6.12
N VAL A 13 11.11 13.98 7.20
CA VAL A 13 11.25 15.12 8.12
C VAL A 13 12.62 15.11 8.79
N LEU A 14 13.05 13.95 9.30
CA LEU A 14 14.37 13.81 9.92
C LEU A 14 15.49 14.13 8.92
N ALA A 15 15.43 13.58 7.70
CA ALA A 15 16.42 13.85 6.66
C ALA A 15 16.47 15.34 6.29
N PHE A 16 15.32 16.02 6.22
CA PHE A 16 15.25 17.46 5.99
C PHE A 16 15.90 18.27 7.11
N MET A 17 15.65 17.91 8.37
CA MET A 17 16.29 18.56 9.51
C MET A 17 17.81 18.39 9.47
N ILE A 18 18.30 17.18 9.18
CA ILE A 18 19.75 16.94 9.05
C ILE A 18 20.32 17.74 7.88
N LEU A 19 19.65 17.76 6.72
CA LEU A 19 20.09 18.56 5.57
C LEU A 19 20.14 20.06 5.88
N ALA A 20 19.16 20.59 6.60
CA ALA A 20 19.12 21.99 6.99
C ALA A 20 20.26 22.34 7.96
N VAL A 21 20.61 21.43 8.88
CA VAL A 21 21.76 21.59 9.77
C VAL A 21 23.07 21.54 8.97
N GLU A 22 23.26 20.53 8.12
CA GLU A 22 24.45 20.42 7.27
C GLU A 22 24.61 21.64 6.35
N PHE A 23 23.49 22.16 5.83
CA PHE A 23 23.45 23.39 5.05
C PHE A 23 23.88 24.60 5.88
N GLY A 24 23.30 24.78 7.07
CA GLY A 24 23.67 25.89 7.96
C GLY A 24 25.15 25.86 8.34
N LEU A 25 25.70 24.67 8.59
CA LEU A 25 27.11 24.47 8.89
C LEU A 25 28.00 24.80 7.69
N LYS A 26 27.62 24.37 6.48
CA LYS A 26 28.34 24.64 5.24
C LYS A 26 28.52 26.15 4.95
N PHE A 27 27.54 26.97 5.32
CA PHE A 27 27.60 28.42 5.10
C PHE A 27 28.24 29.21 6.25
N LYS A 28 28.34 28.64 7.46
CA LYS A 28 28.94 29.31 8.64
C LYS A 28 30.45 29.16 8.76
N GLY A 29 31.04 28.08 8.23
CA GLY A 29 32.47 27.81 8.42
C GLY A 29 33.36 28.77 7.64
N ASP A 30 34.08 29.64 8.34
CA ASP A 30 35.33 30.23 7.88
C ASP A 30 36.43 29.20 8.19
N GLY A 31 37.27 28.85 7.21
CA GLY A 31 38.03 27.58 7.15
C GLY A 31 39.00 27.21 8.28
N HIS A 32 39.03 27.94 9.41
CA HIS A 32 39.94 27.74 10.54
C HIS A 32 39.45 26.74 11.62
N GLU A 33 38.15 26.44 11.74
CA GLU A 33 37.62 25.47 12.73
C GLU A 33 37.60 24.00 12.23
N TRP A 34 38.47 23.69 11.27
CA TRP A 34 38.35 22.54 10.39
C TRP A 34 38.55 21.14 11.04
N PRO A 35 39.62 20.89 11.82
CA PRO A 35 39.85 19.55 12.37
C PRO A 35 38.75 19.11 13.34
N ALA A 36 38.31 20.03 14.20
CA ALA A 36 37.20 19.80 15.13
C ALA A 36 35.88 19.49 14.39
N TYR A 37 35.61 20.20 13.30
CA TYR A 37 34.44 19.96 12.46
C TYR A 37 34.46 18.59 11.78
N SER A 38 35.60 18.21 11.18
CA SER A 38 35.74 16.92 10.49
C SER A 38 35.55 15.71 11.41
N TYR A 39 36.06 15.80 12.64
CA TYR A 39 35.89 14.79 13.67
C TYR A 39 34.43 14.66 14.12
N GLN A 40 33.76 15.79 14.37
CA GLN A 40 32.34 15.79 14.78
C GLN A 40 31.41 15.24 13.68
N VAL A 41 31.67 15.59 12.42
CA VAL A 41 30.93 15.04 11.26
C VAL A 41 31.20 13.53 11.13
N GLY A 42 32.46 13.10 11.22
CA GLY A 42 32.81 11.67 11.18
C GLY A 42 32.13 10.86 12.27
N LEU A 43 32.13 11.36 13.52
CA LEU A 43 31.47 10.74 14.66
C LEU A 43 29.95 10.67 14.48
N SER A 44 29.34 11.75 13.98
CA SER A 44 27.90 11.80 13.71
C SER A 44 27.53 10.79 12.62
N ASN A 45 28.26 10.80 11.50
CA ASN A 45 28.08 9.87 10.39
C ASN A 45 28.23 8.42 10.86
N LEU A 46 29.24 8.12 11.68
CA LEU A 46 29.48 6.81 12.27
C LEU A 46 28.29 6.34 13.12
N ALA A 47 27.80 7.20 14.02
CA ALA A 47 26.69 6.87 14.90
C ALA A 47 25.41 6.58 14.10
N PHE A 48 25.03 7.46 13.19
CA PHE A 48 23.82 7.27 12.39
C PHE A 48 23.94 6.09 11.43
N SER A 49 25.06 5.95 10.72
CA SER A 49 25.24 4.85 9.77
C SER A 49 25.32 3.48 10.45
N GLY A 50 25.85 3.39 11.67
CA GLY A 50 25.78 2.19 12.49
C GLY A 50 24.33 1.76 12.76
N VAL A 51 23.47 2.72 13.19
CA VAL A 51 22.04 2.46 13.41
C VAL A 51 21.34 2.04 12.11
N LEU A 52 21.61 2.75 10.99
CA LEU A 52 21.06 2.42 9.68
C LEU A 52 21.48 1.04 9.20
N LEU A 53 22.74 0.66 9.38
CA LEU A 53 23.28 -0.64 8.98
C LEU A 53 22.64 -1.77 9.78
N VAL A 54 22.52 -1.63 11.10
CA VAL A 54 21.84 -2.60 11.96
C VAL A 54 20.37 -2.74 11.56
N GLY A 55 19.69 -1.61 11.36
CA GLY A 55 18.28 -1.59 10.95
C GLY A 55 18.05 -2.28 9.60
N LEU A 56 18.85 -1.95 8.59
CA LEU A 56 18.72 -2.54 7.26
C LEU A 56 19.11 -4.02 7.24
N SER A 57 20.13 -4.41 8.00
CA SER A 57 20.51 -5.81 8.18
C SER A 57 19.39 -6.61 8.85
N GLY A 58 18.73 -6.04 9.87
CA GLY A 58 17.54 -6.64 10.48
C GLY A 58 16.41 -6.85 9.48
N VAL A 59 16.11 -5.86 8.63
CA VAL A 59 15.15 -6.02 7.53
C VAL A 59 15.57 -7.12 6.56
N GLY A 60 16.86 -7.19 6.20
CA GLY A 60 17.41 -8.24 5.35
C GLY A 60 17.28 -9.65 5.94
N VAL A 61 17.55 -9.81 7.24
CA VAL A 61 17.38 -11.08 7.96
C VAL A 61 15.92 -11.51 7.99
N ILE A 62 14.99 -10.59 8.30
CA ILE A 62 13.55 -10.88 8.29
C ILE A 62 13.10 -11.27 6.88
N TRP A 63 13.54 -10.53 5.86
CA TRP A 63 13.25 -10.82 4.46
C TRP A 63 13.72 -12.23 4.08
N LEU A 64 14.97 -12.58 4.39
CA LEU A 64 15.54 -13.90 4.13
C LEU A 64 14.77 -15.01 4.87
N ALA A 65 14.46 -14.82 6.15
CA ALA A 65 13.70 -15.79 6.94
C ALA A 65 12.32 -16.05 6.32
N ARG A 66 11.64 -15.00 5.84
CA ARG A 66 10.33 -15.12 5.17
C ARG A 66 10.44 -15.79 3.81
N LEU A 67 11.52 -15.56 3.06
CA LEU A 67 11.80 -16.27 1.81
C LEU A 67 12.04 -17.76 2.04
N LEU A 68 12.87 -18.11 3.03
CA LEU A 68 13.13 -19.49 3.39
C LEU A 68 11.85 -20.20 3.84
N LYS A 69 11.01 -19.54 4.65
CA LYS A 69 9.68 -20.06 5.01
C LYS A 69 8.79 -20.27 3.79
N SER A 70 8.72 -19.30 2.88
CA SER A 70 7.94 -19.41 1.64
C SER A 70 8.37 -20.59 0.77
N ARG A 71 9.70 -20.82 0.65
CA ARG A 71 10.25 -21.98 -0.07
C ARG A 71 9.94 -23.31 0.61
N ARG A 72 10.08 -23.40 1.94
CA ARG A 72 9.73 -24.60 2.72
C ARG A 72 8.25 -24.98 2.56
N LEU A 73 7.37 -23.97 2.43
CA LEU A 73 5.95 -24.16 2.19
C LEU A 73 5.59 -24.51 0.72
N GLY A 74 6.58 -24.74 -0.15
CA GLY A 74 6.34 -25.14 -1.55
C GLY A 74 5.59 -24.09 -2.38
N LYS A 75 5.56 -22.82 -1.96
CA LYS A 75 4.79 -21.78 -2.68
C LYS A 75 5.40 -21.56 -4.06
N ALA A 76 4.60 -21.73 -5.11
CA ALA A 76 4.99 -21.39 -6.47
C ALA A 76 5.03 -19.86 -6.67
N TRP A 77 6.12 -19.35 -7.23
CA TRP A 77 6.29 -17.92 -7.51
C TRP A 77 5.94 -17.65 -8.97
N THR A 78 5.02 -16.71 -9.20
CA THR A 78 4.81 -16.20 -10.57
C THR A 78 6.06 -15.48 -11.05
N ARG A 79 6.29 -15.44 -12.36
CA ARG A 79 7.44 -14.76 -12.98
C ARG A 79 7.57 -13.30 -12.51
N ARG A 80 6.45 -12.58 -12.43
CA ARG A 80 6.36 -11.20 -11.91
C ARG A 80 6.85 -11.09 -10.47
N ARG A 81 6.38 -11.98 -9.58
CA ARG A 81 6.79 -12.02 -8.17
C ARG A 81 8.27 -12.35 -8.03
N HIS A 82 8.77 -13.30 -8.81
CA HIS A 82 10.18 -13.66 -8.79
C HIS A 82 11.09 -12.50 -9.22
N ARG A 83 10.69 -11.73 -10.24
CA ARG A 83 11.43 -10.54 -10.67
C ARG A 83 11.39 -9.40 -9.66
N ALA A 84 10.22 -9.11 -9.10
CA ALA A 84 10.10 -8.11 -8.05
C ALA A 84 10.99 -8.45 -6.84
N LYS A 85 11.03 -9.74 -6.46
CA LYS A 85 11.91 -10.24 -5.41
C LYS A 85 13.38 -10.00 -5.70
N LEU A 86 13.86 -10.37 -6.88
CA LEU A 86 15.26 -10.21 -7.27
C LEU A 86 15.70 -8.74 -7.24
N LEU A 87 14.84 -7.83 -7.69
CA LEU A 87 15.14 -6.40 -7.67
C LEU A 87 15.23 -5.85 -6.24
N VAL A 88 14.30 -6.24 -5.37
CA VAL A 88 14.34 -5.84 -3.94
C VAL A 88 15.56 -6.43 -3.23
N GLU A 89 15.91 -7.69 -3.51
CA GLU A 89 17.14 -8.31 -2.99
C GLU A 89 18.39 -7.54 -3.46
N ALA A 90 18.44 -7.16 -4.74
CA ALA A 90 19.54 -6.38 -5.28
C ALA A 90 19.63 -5.00 -4.63
N GLU A 91 18.51 -4.28 -4.46
CA GLU A 91 18.50 -2.98 -3.77
C GLU A 91 18.98 -3.08 -2.32
N LEU A 92 18.55 -4.11 -1.58
CA LEU A 92 18.99 -4.35 -0.20
C LEU A 92 20.50 -4.59 -0.13
N VAL A 93 21.03 -5.46 -0.99
CA VAL A 93 22.47 -5.77 -1.02
C VAL A 93 23.28 -4.54 -1.39
N VAL A 94 22.89 -3.82 -2.44
CA VAL A 94 23.61 -2.62 -2.90
C VAL A 94 23.60 -1.54 -1.81
N GLN A 95 22.47 -1.33 -1.12
CA GLN A 95 22.43 -0.34 -0.04
C GLN A 95 23.22 -0.78 1.21
N LEU A 96 23.29 -2.08 1.52
CA LEU A 96 24.17 -2.58 2.58
C LEU A 96 25.64 -2.30 2.25
N VAL A 97 26.08 -2.57 1.01
CA VAL A 97 27.43 -2.26 0.55
C VAL A 97 27.69 -0.75 0.60
N ASN A 98 26.73 0.08 0.18
CA ASN A 98 26.80 1.54 0.26
C ASN A 98 26.98 2.02 1.71
N LEU A 99 26.21 1.47 2.65
CA LEU A 99 26.33 1.81 4.08
C LEU A 99 27.66 1.38 4.67
N ILE A 100 28.19 0.22 4.31
CA ILE A 100 29.53 -0.22 4.76
C ILE A 100 30.61 0.73 4.21
N ALA A 101 30.56 1.04 2.91
CA ALA A 101 31.48 1.98 2.28
C ALA A 101 31.34 3.42 2.80
N PHE A 102 30.20 3.76 3.42
CA PHE A 102 30.00 5.02 4.14
C PHE A 102 30.51 4.96 5.58
N LEU A 103 30.26 3.86 6.29
CA LEU A 103 30.66 3.64 7.68
C LEU A 103 32.18 3.58 7.83
N CYS A 104 32.87 2.79 7.01
CA CYS A 104 34.30 2.51 7.12
C CYS A 104 35.20 3.78 7.10
N PRO A 105 35.09 4.70 6.13
CA PRO A 105 35.92 5.91 6.14
C PRO A 105 35.58 6.83 7.32
N ASN A 106 34.30 6.94 7.71
CA ASN A 106 33.91 7.76 8.87
C ASN A 106 34.39 7.16 10.20
N ALA A 107 34.41 5.83 10.33
CA ALA A 107 34.98 5.13 11.49
C ALA A 107 36.48 5.41 11.63
N LYS A 108 37.21 5.36 10.51
CA LYS A 108 38.65 5.65 10.48
C LYS A 108 38.94 7.10 10.87
N ILE A 109 38.19 8.05 10.30
CA ILE A 109 38.33 9.48 10.63
C ILE A 109 38.05 9.75 12.12
N ALA A 110 37.05 9.08 12.69
CA ALA A 110 36.76 9.18 14.12
C ALA A 110 37.86 8.53 14.99
N ALA A 111 38.42 7.39 14.57
CA ALA A 111 39.49 6.70 15.31
C ALA A 111 40.79 7.51 15.34
N ASP A 112 41.13 8.19 14.25
CA ASP A 112 42.37 8.97 14.12
C ASP A 112 42.18 10.44 14.57
N HIS A 113 41.14 10.75 15.35
CA HIS A 113 40.82 12.11 15.84
C HIS A 113 40.78 13.20 14.75
N GLY A 114 40.35 12.86 13.54
CA GLY A 114 40.31 13.79 12.40
C GLY A 114 41.58 13.84 11.54
N CYS A 115 42.68 13.20 11.97
CA CYS A 115 43.94 13.20 11.22
C CYS A 115 43.98 12.24 10.03
N ALA A 116 43.00 11.34 9.89
CA ALA A 116 42.95 10.34 8.82
C ALA A 116 42.96 10.92 7.40
N TYR A 117 42.53 12.17 7.21
CA TYR A 117 42.59 12.85 5.90
C TYR A 117 44.02 13.00 5.36
N ASN A 118 45.00 13.08 6.27
CA ASN A 118 46.40 13.29 5.91
C ASN A 118 47.19 11.99 5.74
N LEU A 119 46.68 10.86 6.23
CA LEU A 119 47.41 9.58 6.28
C LEU A 119 46.84 8.51 5.33
N ASP A 120 45.57 8.59 4.93
CA ASP A 120 44.92 7.49 4.17
C ASP A 120 43.82 7.96 3.19
N THR A 121 44.09 9.05 2.49
CA THR A 121 43.19 9.68 1.51
C THR A 121 42.85 8.74 0.35
N THR A 122 43.76 7.86 -0.04
CA THR A 122 43.52 6.84 -1.06
C THR A 122 42.40 5.87 -0.65
N PHE A 123 42.37 5.44 0.62
CA PHE A 123 41.30 4.57 1.13
C PHE A 123 39.94 5.28 1.10
N ILE A 124 39.89 6.55 1.52
CA ILE A 124 38.67 7.36 1.50
C ILE A 124 38.16 7.53 0.06
N ALA A 125 39.06 7.79 -0.90
CA ALA A 125 38.72 7.91 -2.32
C ALA A 125 38.14 6.62 -2.91
N TYR A 126 38.74 5.45 -2.59
CA TYR A 126 38.19 4.15 -3.01
C TYR A 126 36.81 3.89 -2.42
N MET A 127 36.62 4.16 -1.13
CA MET A 127 35.31 4.00 -0.49
C MET A 127 34.26 4.95 -1.10
N ALA A 128 34.65 6.18 -1.44
CA ALA A 128 33.78 7.11 -2.17
C ALA A 128 33.39 6.58 -3.55
N MET A 129 34.35 6.03 -4.32
CA MET A 129 34.08 5.40 -5.61
C MET A 129 33.05 4.26 -5.47
N VAL A 130 33.24 3.36 -4.50
CA VAL A 130 32.29 2.27 -4.21
C VAL A 130 30.89 2.82 -3.89
N ARG A 131 30.79 3.90 -3.09
CA ARG A 131 29.49 4.52 -2.78
C ARG A 131 28.81 5.07 -4.04
N TRP A 132 29.55 5.77 -4.90
CA TRP A 132 28.99 6.32 -6.14
C TRP A 132 28.59 5.23 -7.15
N THR A 133 29.35 4.13 -7.24
CA THR A 133 28.95 2.93 -7.99
C THR A 133 27.66 2.31 -7.43
N CYS A 134 27.51 2.28 -6.10
CA CYS A 134 26.27 1.84 -5.46
C CYS A 134 25.09 2.76 -5.82
N TRP A 135 25.27 4.08 -5.81
CA TRP A 135 24.24 5.03 -6.24
C TRP A 135 23.84 4.84 -7.70
N ASN A 136 24.81 4.74 -8.61
CA ASN A 136 24.57 4.46 -10.04
C ASN A 136 23.74 3.17 -10.21
N THR A 137 24.09 2.12 -9.46
CA THR A 137 23.38 0.84 -9.48
C THR A 137 21.97 0.96 -8.89
N LEU A 138 21.77 1.68 -7.79
CA LEU A 138 20.44 1.92 -7.22
C LEU A 138 19.54 2.69 -8.19
N PHE A 139 20.06 3.69 -8.89
CA PHE A 139 19.29 4.43 -9.90
C PHE A 139 18.86 3.56 -11.07
N LEU A 140 19.76 2.69 -11.55
CA LEU A 140 19.44 1.68 -12.55
C LEU A 140 18.29 0.77 -12.07
N LEU A 141 18.38 0.23 -10.85
CA LEU A 141 17.36 -0.67 -10.27
C LEU A 141 16.01 0.04 -10.12
N ILE A 142 16.00 1.29 -9.64
CA ILE A 142 14.79 2.12 -9.52
C ILE A 142 14.15 2.36 -10.89
N CYS A 143 14.93 2.65 -11.93
CA CYS A 143 14.43 2.84 -13.28
C CYS A 143 13.93 1.53 -13.91
N ILE A 144 14.57 0.39 -13.62
CA ILE A 144 14.07 -0.93 -14.02
C ILE A 144 12.72 -1.20 -13.36
N HIS A 145 12.58 -0.89 -12.07
CA HIS A 145 11.33 -1.01 -11.34
C HIS A 145 10.20 -0.14 -11.92
N ALA A 146 10.49 1.10 -12.32
CA ALA A 146 9.53 1.99 -12.97
C ALA A 146 9.17 1.51 -14.37
N HIS A 147 10.12 0.97 -15.14
CA HIS A 147 9.85 0.45 -16.48
C HIS A 147 9.01 -0.84 -16.44
N ASN A 148 9.28 -1.72 -15.48
CA ASN A 148 8.68 -3.05 -15.37
C ASN A 148 7.15 -3.06 -15.24
N ILE A 149 6.57 -2.00 -14.70
CA ILE A 149 5.13 -1.85 -14.48
C ILE A 149 4.41 -1.16 -15.64
N ASN A 150 5.14 -0.73 -16.67
CA ASN A 150 4.52 -0.16 -17.86
C ASN A 150 3.85 -1.28 -18.68
N PRO A 151 2.70 -0.98 -19.32
CA PRO A 151 2.07 -1.93 -20.22
C PRO A 151 3.01 -2.36 -21.34
N TRP A 152 2.89 -3.62 -21.75
CA TRP A 152 3.66 -4.14 -22.88
C TRP A 152 3.22 -3.47 -24.19
N HIS A 153 4.19 -2.92 -24.94
CA HIS A 153 3.95 -2.37 -26.28
C HIS A 153 4.65 -3.21 -27.34
N LYS A 154 3.88 -3.73 -28.32
CA LYS A 154 4.40 -4.58 -29.42
C LYS A 154 5.54 -3.90 -30.22
N ALA A 155 5.53 -2.57 -30.35
CA ALA A 155 6.58 -1.82 -31.04
C ALA A 155 7.98 -1.99 -30.41
N VAL A 156 8.08 -2.17 -29.09
CA VAL A 156 9.37 -2.34 -28.40
C VAL A 156 10.02 -3.70 -28.71
N ALA A 157 9.23 -4.70 -29.10
CA ALA A 157 9.74 -6.03 -29.47
C ALA A 157 10.50 -6.04 -30.81
N THR A 158 10.25 -5.06 -31.69
CA THR A 158 10.84 -5.01 -33.05
C THR A 158 12.32 -4.60 -33.07
N TRP A 159 12.84 -4.01 -31.99
CA TRP A 159 14.21 -3.51 -31.92
C TRP A 159 15.25 -4.53 -31.42
N LEU A 160 14.85 -5.74 -31.03
CA LEU A 160 15.76 -6.79 -30.59
C LEU A 160 16.04 -7.77 -31.76
N PRO A 161 17.26 -7.80 -32.33
CA PRO A 161 17.58 -8.70 -33.43
C PRO A 161 17.62 -10.15 -32.93
N GLY A 162 16.99 -11.06 -33.69
CA GLY A 162 17.35 -12.48 -33.63
C GLY A 162 16.49 -13.40 -32.77
N LYS A 163 15.46 -12.89 -32.08
CA LYS A 163 14.31 -13.71 -31.67
C LYS A 163 13.08 -12.84 -31.80
N SER A 164 12.20 -13.16 -32.75
CA SER A 164 10.80 -13.14 -32.39
C SER A 164 10.73 -14.01 -31.13
N LEU A 165 10.71 -13.37 -29.95
CA LEU A 165 10.06 -14.01 -28.85
C LEU A 165 8.63 -14.14 -29.38
N ALA A 166 8.36 -15.31 -29.96
CA ALA A 166 7.10 -16.00 -29.90
C ALA A 166 6.68 -16.10 -28.42
N LEU A 167 6.52 -14.94 -27.77
CA LEU A 167 5.64 -14.77 -26.64
C LEU A 167 4.29 -14.62 -27.33
N ASP A 168 3.69 -15.79 -27.52
CA ASP A 168 2.44 -16.13 -28.14
C ASP A 168 1.45 -14.97 -28.32
N ASP A 169 0.63 -15.09 -29.37
CA ASP A 169 -0.69 -14.46 -29.47
C ASP A 169 -1.62 -14.76 -28.26
N HIS A 170 -1.13 -15.47 -27.24
CA HIS A 170 -1.73 -15.75 -25.93
C HIS A 170 -1.25 -14.83 -24.78
N LEU A 171 -0.40 -13.83 -25.04
CA LEU A 171 -0.09 -12.82 -24.00
C LEU A 171 -1.40 -12.12 -23.60
N SER A 172 -1.77 -12.30 -22.33
CA SER A 172 -2.92 -11.65 -21.69
C SER A 172 -2.99 -10.16 -22.09
N PRO A 173 -4.20 -9.61 -22.33
CA PRO A 173 -4.42 -8.18 -22.56
C PRO A 173 -3.77 -7.29 -21.48
N ALA A 174 -3.45 -7.85 -20.31
CA ALA A 174 -2.80 -7.23 -19.16
C ALA A 174 -1.27 -7.47 -19.06
N ALA A 175 -0.60 -7.75 -20.17
CA ALA A 175 0.84 -7.93 -20.22
C ALA A 175 1.61 -6.66 -19.82
N LEU A 176 2.68 -6.83 -19.02
CA LEU A 176 3.55 -5.76 -18.56
C LEU A 176 4.98 -5.99 -19.06
N VAL A 177 5.81 -4.94 -19.06
CA VAL A 177 7.25 -5.05 -19.38
C VAL A 177 7.96 -6.11 -18.53
N VAL A 178 7.55 -6.27 -17.27
CA VAL A 178 8.07 -7.32 -16.36
C VAL A 178 7.80 -8.75 -16.84
N ASP A 179 6.97 -8.97 -17.85
CA ASP A 179 6.76 -10.30 -18.45
C ASP A 179 7.74 -10.62 -19.57
N GLY A 180 8.39 -9.61 -20.15
CA GLY A 180 9.34 -9.75 -21.27
C GLY A 180 10.72 -10.28 -20.88
N SER A 181 11.74 -10.15 -21.72
CA SER A 181 13.12 -10.55 -21.38
C SER A 181 13.84 -9.48 -20.55
N TRP A 182 14.83 -9.88 -19.73
CA TRP A 182 15.74 -8.94 -19.06
C TRP A 182 16.52 -8.07 -20.04
N LEU A 183 16.71 -8.57 -21.28
CA LEU A 183 17.39 -7.85 -22.35
C LEU A 183 16.73 -6.49 -22.65
N LEU A 184 15.43 -6.31 -22.39
CA LEU A 184 14.74 -5.02 -22.60
C LEU A 184 15.32 -3.85 -21.78
N HIS A 185 16.12 -4.15 -20.75
CA HIS A 185 16.78 -3.13 -19.94
C HIS A 185 18.19 -2.78 -20.43
N TRP A 186 18.70 -3.39 -21.52
CA TRP A 186 20.04 -3.14 -22.05
C TRP A 186 20.36 -1.66 -22.33
N PRO A 187 19.44 -0.80 -22.81
CA PRO A 187 19.77 0.61 -23.04
C PRO A 187 20.09 1.35 -21.74
N LYS A 188 19.49 0.91 -20.62
CA LYS A 188 19.77 1.47 -19.29
C LYS A 188 21.17 1.09 -18.80
N LEU A 189 21.70 -0.05 -19.26
CA LEU A 189 23.08 -0.46 -18.98
C LEU A 189 24.09 0.45 -19.68
N LEU A 190 23.78 1.01 -20.85
CA LEU A 190 24.66 2.01 -21.49
C LEU A 190 24.80 3.26 -20.64
N ILE A 191 23.70 3.77 -20.08
CA ILE A 191 23.70 4.91 -19.16
C ILE A 191 24.52 4.58 -17.91
N TRP A 192 24.33 3.37 -17.35
CA TRP A 192 25.09 2.89 -16.21
C TRP A 192 26.60 2.82 -16.51
N LEU A 193 27.00 2.21 -17.64
CA LEU A 193 28.40 2.08 -18.05
C LEU A 193 29.05 3.45 -18.28
N PHE A 194 28.32 4.37 -18.90
CA PHE A 194 28.79 5.74 -19.07
C PHE A 194 29.04 6.41 -17.72
N MET A 195 28.04 6.42 -16.83
CA MET A 195 28.22 7.02 -15.50
C MET A 195 29.32 6.34 -14.69
N GLU A 196 29.46 5.02 -14.79
CA GLU A 196 30.52 4.26 -14.11
C GLU A 196 31.91 4.66 -14.62
N SER A 197 32.07 4.85 -15.93
CA SER A 197 33.34 5.33 -16.51
C SER A 197 33.73 6.71 -15.98
N VAL A 198 32.74 7.60 -15.77
CA VAL A 198 32.96 8.94 -15.21
C VAL A 198 33.31 8.86 -13.71
N ILE A 199 32.64 7.98 -12.94
CA ILE A 199 32.93 7.74 -11.52
C ILE A 199 34.37 7.21 -11.34
N ILE A 200 34.78 6.22 -12.14
CA ILE A 200 36.13 5.67 -12.11
C ILE A 200 37.15 6.76 -12.47
N THR A 201 36.88 7.55 -13.51
CA THR A 201 37.74 8.67 -13.91
C THR A 201 37.88 9.70 -12.79
N ALA A 202 36.79 10.05 -12.10
CA ALA A 202 36.82 10.96 -10.95
C ALA A 202 37.69 10.42 -9.81
N GLY A 203 37.54 9.12 -9.49
CA GLY A 203 38.33 8.45 -8.47
C GLY A 203 39.83 8.43 -8.81
N VAL A 204 40.18 8.12 -10.05
CA VAL A 204 41.59 8.11 -10.51
C VAL A 204 42.18 9.51 -10.48
N LEU A 205 41.46 10.53 -10.96
CA LEU A 205 41.95 11.92 -10.90
C LEU A 205 42.20 12.38 -9.47
N ALA A 206 41.30 12.03 -8.55
CA ALA A 206 41.48 12.36 -7.14
C ALA A 206 42.66 11.63 -6.49
N ILE A 207 42.91 10.37 -6.85
CA ILE A 207 44.04 9.61 -6.30
C ILE A 207 45.38 10.09 -6.90
N CYS A 208 45.42 10.42 -8.19
CA CYS A 208 46.66 10.67 -8.93
C CYS A 208 47.06 12.15 -8.99
N HIS A 209 46.10 13.07 -9.11
CA HIS A 209 46.37 14.49 -9.35
C HIS A 209 46.10 15.37 -8.13
N GLU A 210 45.15 14.98 -7.29
CA GLU A 210 44.91 15.70 -6.04
C GLU A 210 45.89 15.19 -4.99
N LYS A 211 47.11 15.73 -5.06
CA LYS A 211 47.98 15.75 -3.88
C LYS A 211 47.17 16.47 -2.81
N VAL A 212 46.76 15.72 -1.77
CA VAL A 212 46.20 16.24 -0.52
C VAL A 212 46.93 17.54 -0.16
N PRO A 213 46.25 18.59 0.33
CA PRO A 213 46.92 19.82 0.74
C PRO A 213 48.03 19.47 1.73
N PHE A 214 49.26 19.41 1.22
CA PHE A 214 50.43 19.32 2.06
C PHE A 214 50.52 20.66 2.80
N PRO A 215 50.89 20.66 4.09
CA PRO A 215 51.16 21.91 4.79
C PRO A 215 52.15 22.71 3.95
N VAL A 216 51.79 23.96 3.65
CA VAL A 216 52.63 24.89 2.89
C VAL A 216 53.88 25.14 3.74
N SER A 217 54.94 24.39 3.43
CA SER A 217 56.33 24.52 3.89
C SER A 217 56.68 24.24 5.36
N GLY A 218 57.67 23.34 5.54
CA GLY A 218 58.62 23.34 6.68
C GLY A 218 58.31 22.39 7.85
N TYR A 219 58.84 21.16 7.80
CA TYR A 219 59.10 20.27 8.96
C TYR A 219 58.09 20.31 10.13
N ALA A 220 56.84 19.98 9.88
CA ALA A 220 55.88 19.69 10.94
C ALA A 220 55.96 18.19 11.30
N SER A 221 56.21 17.87 12.57
CA SER A 221 56.06 16.50 13.09
C SER A 221 54.63 15.99 12.85
N GLN A 222 54.41 14.67 12.90
CA GLN A 222 53.09 14.07 12.71
C GLN A 222 52.02 14.64 13.69
N GLU A 223 52.46 15.13 14.85
CA GLU A 223 51.62 15.89 15.80
C GLU A 223 51.24 17.29 15.30
N ALA A 224 52.14 18.01 14.64
CA ALA A 224 51.90 19.36 14.13
C ALA A 224 50.93 19.38 12.92
N ILE A 225 50.84 18.28 12.17
CA ILE A 225 49.86 18.06 11.07
C ILE A 225 48.42 17.87 11.62
N CYS A 226 48.30 17.45 12.88
CA CYS A 226 47.03 17.23 13.57
C CYS A 226 46.54 18.44 14.36
N THR A 227 47.42 19.40 14.66
CA THR A 227 47.09 20.65 15.36
C THR A 227 46.64 21.73 14.36
N ASN A 228 45.69 22.58 14.77
CA ASN A 228 44.95 23.60 14.00
C ASN A 228 45.77 24.66 13.20
N GLU A 229 47.07 24.50 13.01
CA GLU A 229 47.96 25.52 12.42
C GLU A 229 48.18 25.38 10.91
N THR A 230 47.76 24.27 10.27
CA THR A 230 47.94 24.08 8.82
C THR A 230 46.76 24.65 8.03
N VAL A 231 47.02 25.62 7.15
CA VAL A 231 46.04 26.13 6.18
C VAL A 231 45.79 25.08 5.09
N TRP A 232 44.54 24.67 4.91
CA TRP A 232 44.15 23.67 3.91
C TRP A 232 43.79 24.34 2.58
N GLU A 233 44.53 24.02 1.51
CA GLU A 233 44.13 24.36 0.15
C GLU A 233 43.06 23.38 -0.35
N CYS A 234 41.80 23.78 -0.24
CA CYS A 234 40.65 22.94 -0.59
C CYS A 234 40.14 23.14 -2.03
N GLN A 235 41.00 23.62 -2.92
CA GLN A 235 40.64 23.83 -4.32
C GLN A 235 40.82 22.52 -5.11
N LEU A 236 39.71 21.93 -5.53
CA LEU A 236 39.71 20.84 -6.50
C LEU A 236 40.30 21.31 -7.82
N SER A 237 41.06 20.45 -8.50
CA SER A 237 41.56 20.77 -9.84
C SER A 237 40.38 20.97 -10.81
N ALA A 238 40.50 21.88 -11.79
CA ALA A 238 39.45 22.11 -12.78
C ALA A 238 39.01 20.82 -13.53
N PRO A 239 39.91 19.88 -13.87
CA PRO A 239 39.53 18.55 -14.37
C PRO A 239 38.65 17.76 -13.38
N THR A 240 39.04 17.68 -12.10
CA THR A 240 38.25 16.94 -11.10
C THR A 240 36.86 17.55 -10.94
N GLN A 241 36.76 18.88 -10.82
CA GLN A 241 35.48 19.59 -10.72
C GLN A 241 34.57 19.31 -11.92
N THR A 242 35.14 19.32 -13.12
CA THR A 242 34.40 19.05 -14.36
C THR A 242 33.84 17.62 -14.36
N VAL A 243 34.66 16.63 -14.04
CA VAL A 243 34.23 15.22 -14.01
C VAL A 243 33.15 15.00 -12.94
N LEU A 244 33.30 15.59 -11.75
CA LEU A 244 32.30 15.53 -10.70
C LEU A 244 30.97 16.20 -11.10
N GLY A 245 31.03 17.33 -11.83
CA GLY A 245 29.86 17.96 -12.44
C GLY A 245 29.14 17.03 -13.43
N ILE A 246 29.89 16.25 -14.22
CA ILE A 246 29.33 15.24 -15.12
C ILE A 246 28.64 14.11 -14.33
N VAL A 247 29.22 13.65 -13.21
CA VAL A 247 28.56 12.65 -12.33
C VAL A 247 27.22 13.17 -11.80
N ALA A 248 27.18 14.42 -11.34
CA ALA A 248 25.94 15.05 -10.89
C ALA A 248 24.91 15.16 -12.02
N GLY A 249 25.35 15.58 -13.22
CA GLY A 249 24.53 15.61 -14.43
C GLY A 249 23.93 14.24 -14.78
N CYS A 250 24.72 13.17 -14.69
CA CYS A 250 24.24 11.80 -14.87
C CYS A 250 23.16 11.40 -13.84
N GLY A 251 23.30 11.85 -12.59
CA GLY A 251 22.26 11.70 -11.57
C GLY A 251 20.92 12.33 -11.98
N PHE A 252 20.95 13.56 -12.50
CA PHE A 252 19.74 14.22 -13.02
C PHE A 252 19.15 13.53 -14.25
N LEU A 253 20.00 12.98 -15.13
CA LEU A 253 19.53 12.16 -16.26
C LEU A 253 18.78 10.92 -15.78
N TRP A 254 19.25 10.24 -14.73
CA TRP A 254 18.52 9.13 -14.10
C TRP A 254 17.15 9.57 -13.56
N PHE A 255 17.08 10.74 -12.91
CA PHE A 255 15.82 11.27 -12.38
C PHE A 255 14.83 11.63 -13.47
N ALA A 256 15.31 12.26 -14.55
CA ALA A 256 14.50 12.56 -15.72
C ALA A 256 13.97 11.27 -16.38
N LEU A 257 14.81 10.24 -16.51
CA LEU A 257 14.41 8.94 -17.05
C LEU A 257 13.35 8.28 -16.16
N TRP A 258 13.52 8.30 -14.84
CA TRP A 258 12.52 7.76 -13.92
C TRP A 258 11.19 8.50 -14.03
N LEU A 259 11.21 9.84 -14.07
CA LEU A 259 10.00 10.66 -14.24
C LEU A 259 9.28 10.34 -15.55
N TYR A 260 10.04 10.23 -16.64
CA TYR A 260 9.51 9.83 -17.94
C TYR A 260 8.83 8.45 -17.88
N LEU A 261 9.47 7.46 -17.25
CA LEU A 261 8.92 6.10 -17.14
C LEU A 261 7.63 6.05 -16.31
N ILE A 262 7.59 6.77 -15.17
CA ILE A 262 6.39 6.89 -14.33
C ILE A 262 5.27 7.61 -15.09
N TYR A 263 5.58 8.72 -15.76
CA TYR A 263 4.62 9.47 -16.56
C TYR A 263 4.05 8.59 -17.68
N GLN A 264 4.91 7.91 -18.44
CA GLN A 264 4.49 6.99 -19.51
C GLN A 264 3.61 5.86 -18.95
N GLY A 265 3.98 5.27 -17.81
CA GLY A 265 3.18 4.25 -17.14
C GLY A 265 1.79 4.76 -16.76
N LYS A 266 1.70 5.95 -16.15
CA LYS A 266 0.42 6.58 -15.81
C LYS A 266 -0.44 6.88 -17.03
N ALA A 267 0.14 7.53 -18.04
CA ALA A 267 -0.55 7.87 -19.28
C ALA A 267 -1.10 6.62 -19.97
N SER A 268 -0.31 5.54 -20.00
CA SER A 268 -0.70 4.27 -20.61
C SER A 268 -1.77 3.51 -19.82
N LEU A 269 -1.85 3.72 -18.50
CA LEU A 269 -2.82 3.07 -17.62
C LEU A 269 -4.12 3.86 -17.45
N TYR A 270 -4.12 5.17 -17.70
CA TYR A 270 -5.31 6.02 -17.54
C TYR A 270 -6.48 5.56 -18.40
N GLY A 271 -6.21 5.06 -19.61
CA GLY A 271 -7.23 4.52 -20.52
C GLY A 271 -7.47 3.02 -20.42
N ARG A 272 -6.96 2.31 -19.40
CA ARG A 272 -7.06 0.85 -19.30
C ARG A 272 -7.91 0.41 -18.09
N PRO A 273 -8.57 -0.77 -18.16
CA PRO A 273 -9.35 -1.29 -17.04
C PRO A 273 -8.49 -1.42 -15.77
N TYR A 274 -8.94 -0.81 -14.67
CA TYR A 274 -8.17 -0.78 -13.42
C TYR A 274 -7.90 -2.18 -12.86
N VAL A 275 -8.83 -3.11 -13.00
CA VAL A 275 -8.77 -4.45 -12.38
C VAL A 275 -7.67 -5.30 -13.01
N GLU A 276 -7.61 -5.30 -14.35
CA GLU A 276 -6.54 -5.96 -15.12
C GLU A 276 -5.14 -5.42 -14.74
N TYR A 277 -5.05 -4.11 -14.52
CA TYR A 277 -3.80 -3.42 -14.23
C TYR A 277 -3.66 -2.98 -12.77
N LYS A 278 -4.38 -3.63 -11.85
CA LYS A 278 -4.45 -3.21 -10.43
C LYS A 278 -3.08 -3.16 -9.79
N LEU A 279 -2.24 -4.16 -10.08
CA LEU A 279 -0.88 -4.24 -9.58
C LEU A 279 -0.01 -3.09 -10.11
N ALA A 280 -0.08 -2.80 -11.42
CA ALA A 280 0.69 -1.72 -12.03
C ALA A 280 0.28 -0.35 -11.46
N ASN A 281 -1.02 -0.09 -11.39
CA ASN A 281 -1.57 1.13 -10.79
C ASN A 281 -1.14 1.31 -9.31
N LEU A 282 -1.19 0.23 -8.53
CA LEU A 282 -0.76 0.28 -7.13
C LEU A 282 0.74 0.56 -7.00
N ILE A 283 1.57 -0.14 -7.78
CA ILE A 283 3.03 0.02 -7.73
C ILE A 283 3.44 1.42 -8.19
N ILE A 284 2.83 1.97 -9.25
CA ILE A 284 3.10 3.35 -9.69
C ILE A 284 2.82 4.35 -8.56
N ARG A 285 1.66 4.25 -7.90
CA ARG A 285 1.30 5.15 -6.79
C ARG A 285 2.26 5.02 -5.61
N LEU A 286 2.71 3.79 -5.31
CA LEU A 286 3.70 3.55 -4.26
C LEU A 286 5.08 4.11 -4.63
N GLN A 287 5.53 3.93 -5.87
CA GLN A 287 6.80 4.48 -6.36
C GLN A 287 6.75 6.00 -6.40
N GLU A 288 5.66 6.61 -6.86
CA GLU A 288 5.49 8.06 -6.85
C GLU A 288 5.61 8.60 -5.43
N ARG A 289 4.85 8.07 -4.47
CA ARG A 289 4.89 8.56 -3.09
C ARG A 289 6.23 8.29 -2.41
N GLY A 290 6.82 7.12 -2.64
CA GLY A 290 8.07 6.71 -2.00
C GLY A 290 9.30 7.36 -2.63
N ARG A 291 9.48 7.24 -3.95
CA ARG A 291 10.71 7.61 -4.66
C ARG A 291 10.77 9.08 -5.05
N TRP A 292 9.65 9.79 -5.17
CA TRP A 292 9.66 11.24 -5.40
C TRP A 292 10.43 11.98 -4.31
N THR A 293 10.14 11.66 -3.04
CA THR A 293 10.84 12.26 -1.90
C THR A 293 12.34 11.97 -1.92
N PHE A 294 12.71 10.74 -2.26
CA PHE A 294 14.10 10.35 -2.49
C PHE A 294 14.78 11.19 -3.59
N ILE A 295 14.14 11.35 -4.75
CA ILE A 295 14.71 12.09 -5.90
C ILE A 295 14.86 13.58 -5.60
N VAL A 296 13.81 14.22 -5.07
CA VAL A 296 13.86 15.65 -4.72
C VAL A 296 14.98 15.91 -3.72
N PHE A 297 15.05 15.06 -2.71
CA PHE A 297 16.03 15.23 -1.65
C PHE A 297 17.46 14.97 -2.13
N PHE A 298 17.68 13.91 -2.91
CA PHE A 298 18.98 13.64 -3.53
C PHE A 298 19.39 14.78 -4.48
N SER A 299 18.44 15.34 -5.23
CA SER A 299 18.67 16.50 -6.09
C SER A 299 19.10 17.72 -5.29
N LEU A 300 18.43 18.01 -4.18
CA LEU A 300 18.83 19.08 -3.27
C LEU A 300 20.23 18.81 -2.71
N SER A 301 20.51 17.60 -2.24
CA SER A 301 21.85 17.20 -1.76
C SER A 301 22.94 17.40 -2.83
N LEU A 302 22.70 17.03 -4.10
CA LEU A 302 23.62 17.28 -5.21
C LEU A 302 23.80 18.77 -5.47
N ILE A 303 22.71 19.54 -5.53
CA ILE A 303 22.78 20.99 -5.75
C ILE A 303 23.61 21.65 -4.64
N LEU A 304 23.34 21.27 -3.40
CA LEU A 304 24.06 21.76 -2.25
C LEU A 304 25.53 21.41 -2.32
N LEU A 305 25.87 20.15 -2.62
CA LEU A 305 27.25 19.69 -2.69
C LEU A 305 28.05 20.44 -3.76
N TRP A 306 27.46 20.62 -4.95
CA TRP A 306 28.17 21.02 -6.17
C TRP A 306 28.00 22.49 -6.59
N PHE A 307 27.01 23.21 -6.07
CA PHE A 307 26.73 24.61 -6.46
C PHE A 307 26.74 25.58 -5.27
N GLY A 308 26.66 25.09 -4.03
CA GLY A 308 26.84 25.93 -2.84
C GLY A 308 28.30 26.01 -2.45
N ARG A 309 28.92 27.21 -2.45
CA ARG A 309 30.31 27.45 -2.02
C ARG A 309 31.29 26.36 -2.51
N ASN A 310 31.47 26.27 -3.82
CA ASN A 310 32.23 25.20 -4.48
C ASN A 310 33.72 25.14 -4.07
N TYR A 311 34.24 26.24 -3.54
CA TYR A 311 35.62 26.36 -3.06
C TYR A 311 35.77 26.13 -1.55
N ALA A 312 34.69 25.79 -0.84
CA ALA A 312 34.75 25.47 0.58
C ALA A 312 35.23 24.03 0.82
N CYS A 313 36.14 23.86 1.78
CA CYS A 313 36.62 22.56 2.25
C CYS A 313 35.48 21.59 2.61
N THR A 314 34.38 22.12 3.15
CA THR A 314 33.19 21.34 3.52
C THR A 314 32.55 20.63 2.33
N SER A 315 32.53 21.25 1.15
CA SER A 315 32.03 20.64 -0.10
C SER A 315 32.85 19.43 -0.51
N LEU A 316 34.18 19.56 -0.41
CA LEU A 316 35.13 18.50 -0.71
C LEU A 316 34.94 17.32 0.25
N ILE A 317 34.89 17.58 1.56
CA ILE A 317 34.65 16.54 2.56
C ILE A 317 33.36 15.80 2.29
N PHE A 318 32.25 16.50 2.07
CA PHE A 318 30.97 15.84 1.86
C PHE A 318 30.94 14.99 0.60
N ALA A 319 31.71 15.35 -0.45
CA ALA A 319 31.85 14.52 -1.64
C ALA A 319 32.51 13.18 -1.29
N TRP A 320 33.58 13.23 -0.50
CA TRP A 320 34.44 12.08 -0.14
C TRP A 320 33.92 11.23 1.02
N GLN A 321 33.42 11.83 2.10
CA GLN A 321 32.77 11.14 3.21
C GLN A 321 31.35 10.71 2.88
N GLY A 322 30.66 11.46 2.01
CA GLY A 322 29.25 11.29 1.72
C GLY A 322 28.36 12.17 2.58
N LEU A 323 27.14 12.39 2.09
CA LEU A 323 26.10 13.10 2.81
C LEU A 323 25.23 12.11 3.57
N LEU A 324 25.20 12.25 4.89
CA LEU A 324 24.37 11.41 5.77
C LEU A 324 22.89 11.42 5.38
N PRO A 325 22.28 12.55 4.99
CA PRO A 325 20.86 12.57 4.71
C PRO A 325 20.47 11.70 3.51
N MET A 326 21.36 11.56 2.53
CA MET A 326 21.16 10.64 1.40
C MET A 326 21.12 9.18 1.87
N GLN A 327 21.98 8.81 2.82
CA GLN A 327 22.04 7.46 3.38
C GLN A 327 20.82 7.13 4.24
N VAL A 328 20.38 8.08 5.08
CA VAL A 328 19.16 7.95 5.90
C VAL A 328 17.97 7.67 4.99
N LEU A 329 17.78 8.50 3.97
CA LEU A 329 16.60 8.42 3.11
C LEU A 329 16.60 7.17 2.23
N ALA A 330 17.74 6.81 1.62
CA ALA A 330 17.86 5.59 0.82
C ALA A 330 17.58 4.34 1.66
N THR A 331 18.17 4.25 2.85
CA THR A 331 18.00 3.10 3.76
C THR A 331 16.55 2.93 4.17
N LEU A 332 15.87 4.02 4.54
CA LEU A 332 14.48 3.99 4.98
C LEU A 332 13.53 3.69 3.82
N ASN A 333 13.80 4.24 2.64
CA ASN A 333 13.02 3.97 1.44
C ASN A 333 13.13 2.51 1.00
N ILE A 334 14.35 1.97 0.93
CA ILE A 334 14.61 0.57 0.55
C ILE A 334 14.07 -0.38 1.63
N GLY A 335 14.23 -0.05 2.91
CA GLY A 335 13.65 -0.83 4.02
C GLY A 335 12.11 -0.86 3.96
N ALA A 336 11.46 0.28 3.70
CA ALA A 336 10.02 0.34 3.51
C ALA A 336 9.57 -0.42 2.25
N TRP A 337 10.33 -0.34 1.17
CA TRP A 337 10.07 -1.06 -0.08
C TRP A 337 10.17 -2.58 0.11
N ALA A 338 11.23 -3.04 0.78
CA ALA A 338 11.41 -4.43 1.17
C ALA A 338 10.28 -4.90 2.10
N TYR A 339 9.85 -4.08 3.05
CA TYR A 339 8.70 -4.44 3.89
C TYR A 339 7.41 -4.60 3.07
N LEU A 340 7.13 -3.69 2.14
CA LEU A 340 5.92 -3.72 1.31
C LEU A 340 5.90 -4.91 0.34
N MET A 341 7.06 -5.30 -0.18
CA MET A 341 7.20 -6.42 -1.11
C MET A 341 7.43 -7.77 -0.43
N MET A 342 7.48 -7.79 0.91
CA MET A 342 7.79 -8.98 1.69
C MET A 342 6.71 -10.04 1.47
N PRO A 343 7.08 -11.31 1.20
CA PRO A 343 6.11 -12.36 1.06
C PRO A 343 5.36 -12.55 2.38
N LEU A 344 4.07 -12.22 2.38
CA LEU A 344 3.16 -12.50 3.48
C LEU A 344 3.11 -14.03 3.68
N THR A 345 3.51 -14.44 4.89
CA THR A 345 3.44 -15.83 5.37
C THR A 345 2.28 -16.03 6.33
N SER A 346 1.28 -15.14 6.32
CA SER A 346 -0.01 -15.35 6.96
C SER A 346 -0.77 -16.43 6.19
N THR A 347 -0.40 -17.67 6.43
CA THR A 347 -1.07 -18.88 5.92
C THR A 347 -0.87 -20.04 6.90
N GLU A 348 -0.60 -19.73 8.17
CA GLU A 348 -0.80 -20.70 9.27
C GLU A 348 -2.19 -20.51 9.92
N GLU A 349 -2.89 -19.38 9.70
CA GLU A 349 -4.26 -19.14 10.21
C GLU A 349 -5.33 -18.96 9.11
N LEU A 350 -4.93 -18.92 7.83
CA LEU A 350 -5.83 -18.60 6.71
C LEU A 350 -6.30 -19.78 5.84
N PRO A 351 -5.63 -20.95 5.71
CA PRO A 351 -6.18 -22.03 4.89
C PRO A 351 -7.53 -22.52 5.44
N SER A 352 -7.64 -22.67 6.76
CA SER A 352 -8.89 -23.11 7.41
C SER A 352 -10.01 -22.06 7.36
N THR A 353 -9.71 -20.77 7.19
CA THR A 353 -10.73 -19.71 7.08
C THR A 353 -10.99 -19.26 5.63
N GLN A 354 -10.05 -19.43 4.70
CA GLN A 354 -10.24 -19.10 3.27
C GLN A 354 -10.85 -20.23 2.46
N VAL A 355 -10.56 -21.50 2.77
CA VAL A 355 -11.18 -22.64 2.07
C VAL A 355 -12.71 -22.60 2.22
N PRO A 356 -13.29 -22.34 3.42
CA PRO A 356 -14.73 -22.15 3.56
C PRO A 356 -15.27 -20.92 2.84
N LEU A 357 -14.49 -19.83 2.74
CA LEU A 357 -14.88 -18.62 1.99
C LEU A 357 -14.76 -18.79 0.46
N GLN A 358 -14.05 -19.83 -0.01
CA GLN A 358 -13.96 -20.22 -1.41
C GLN A 358 -15.01 -21.28 -1.78
N GLU A 359 -15.58 -21.95 -0.78
CA GLU A 359 -16.74 -22.79 -0.97
C GLU A 359 -17.98 -21.93 -1.17
N PHE A 360 -18.73 -22.22 -2.24
CA PHE A 360 -20.04 -21.62 -2.47
C PHE A 360 -21.01 -22.70 -2.96
N ALA A 361 -22.29 -22.46 -2.73
CA ALA A 361 -23.38 -23.25 -3.23
C ALA A 361 -23.99 -22.58 -4.46
N TRP A 362 -24.33 -23.37 -5.47
CA TRP A 362 -25.06 -22.88 -6.63
C TRP A 362 -26.55 -22.72 -6.30
N THR A 363 -27.10 -23.65 -5.51
CA THR A 363 -28.53 -23.72 -5.16
C THR A 363 -28.79 -23.61 -3.67
N LEU A 364 -29.98 -23.17 -3.28
CA LEU A 364 -30.49 -23.15 -1.90
C LEU A 364 -30.44 -24.54 -1.26
N ARG A 365 -30.83 -25.57 -2.02
CA ARG A 365 -30.79 -26.97 -1.56
C ARG A 365 -29.38 -27.42 -1.22
N GLU A 366 -28.41 -27.08 -2.06
CA GLU A 366 -26.99 -27.38 -1.82
C GLU A 366 -26.44 -26.60 -0.61
N HIS A 367 -26.80 -25.32 -0.51
CA HIS A 367 -26.43 -24.48 0.64
C HIS A 367 -26.89 -25.11 1.96
N ASP A 368 -28.15 -25.54 2.04
CA ASP A 368 -28.71 -26.14 3.26
C ASP A 368 -28.10 -27.51 3.56
N ALA A 369 -27.85 -28.33 2.53
CA ALA A 369 -27.16 -29.60 2.68
C ALA A 369 -25.75 -29.44 3.24
N ARG A 370 -24.97 -28.49 2.71
CA ARG A 370 -23.60 -28.21 3.17
C ARG A 370 -23.57 -27.62 4.58
N ARG A 371 -24.52 -26.76 4.94
CA ARG A 371 -24.64 -26.26 6.31
C ARG A 371 -24.97 -27.36 7.32
N ARG A 372 -25.89 -28.28 6.98
CA ARG A 372 -26.18 -29.47 7.80
C ARG A 372 -24.98 -30.42 7.90
N GLY A 373 -24.24 -30.63 6.83
CA GLY A 373 -23.00 -31.43 6.81
C GLY A 373 -21.90 -30.86 7.70
N THR A 374 -21.79 -29.53 7.75
CA THR A 374 -20.81 -28.84 8.60
C THR A 374 -21.18 -28.89 10.08
N GLN A 375 -22.49 -28.80 10.40
CA GLN A 375 -23.00 -28.92 11.77
C GLN A 375 -22.93 -30.35 12.32
N SER A 376 -22.98 -31.37 11.47
CA SER A 376 -22.88 -32.79 11.84
C SER A 376 -21.44 -33.31 12.05
N GLY A 377 -20.44 -32.44 11.91
CA GLY A 377 -19.05 -32.76 12.27
C GLY A 377 -18.26 -33.57 11.24
N THR A 378 -18.84 -33.86 10.06
CA THR A 378 -18.13 -34.56 8.97
C THR A 378 -17.55 -33.55 7.99
N GLY A 379 -16.33 -33.08 8.24
CA GLY A 379 -15.59 -32.21 7.33
C GLY A 379 -14.50 -31.36 8.01
N PRO A 380 -13.64 -30.68 7.23
CA PRO A 380 -12.55 -29.84 7.77
C PRO A 380 -13.03 -28.66 8.63
N ASN A 381 -14.34 -28.37 8.63
CA ASN A 381 -14.98 -27.26 9.35
C ASN A 381 -15.75 -27.71 10.61
N ALA A 382 -15.54 -28.95 11.06
CA ALA A 382 -16.16 -29.49 12.26
C ALA A 382 -15.82 -28.62 13.49
N GLY A 383 -16.82 -27.95 14.05
CA GLY A 383 -16.68 -27.10 15.24
C GLY A 383 -17.01 -25.61 15.04
N CYS A 384 -17.10 -25.12 13.79
CA CYS A 384 -17.62 -23.77 13.54
C CYS A 384 -19.15 -23.78 13.60
N ARG A 385 -19.73 -23.15 14.63
CA ARG A 385 -21.17 -22.84 14.64
C ARG A 385 -21.47 -21.87 13.50
N ASN A 386 -22.07 -22.41 12.43
CA ASN A 386 -22.65 -21.65 11.33
C ASN A 386 -21.64 -20.86 10.46
N PRO A 387 -20.74 -21.54 9.73
CA PRO A 387 -19.81 -20.86 8.84
C PRO A 387 -20.57 -20.09 7.74
N PRO A 388 -20.12 -18.88 7.37
CA PRO A 388 -20.71 -18.16 6.24
C PRO A 388 -20.49 -18.95 4.95
N LEU A 389 -21.57 -19.17 4.21
CA LEU A 389 -21.55 -19.89 2.93
C LEU A 389 -22.27 -19.05 1.88
N PHE A 390 -21.55 -18.70 0.81
CA PHE A 390 -22.14 -17.95 -0.29
C PHE A 390 -23.08 -18.86 -1.08
N CYS A 391 -24.26 -18.37 -1.45
CA CYS A 391 -25.22 -19.07 -2.28
C CYS A 391 -25.60 -18.21 -3.49
N MET A 392 -25.34 -18.72 -4.69
CA MET A 392 -25.58 -18.00 -5.95
C MET A 392 -27.09 -17.77 -6.19
N GLU A 393 -27.92 -18.79 -5.98
CA GLU A 393 -29.38 -18.68 -6.11
C GLU A 393 -29.95 -17.65 -5.12
N LYS A 394 -29.49 -17.67 -3.86
CA LYS A 394 -29.89 -16.67 -2.85
C LYS A 394 -29.45 -15.25 -3.25
N ALA A 395 -28.27 -15.09 -3.84
CA ALA A 395 -27.81 -13.82 -4.38
C ALA A 395 -28.71 -13.34 -5.52
N PHE A 396 -29.04 -14.19 -6.51
CA PHE A 396 -29.93 -13.79 -7.58
C PHE A 396 -31.35 -13.45 -7.11
N ALA A 397 -31.90 -14.24 -6.19
CA ALA A 397 -33.21 -13.97 -5.59
C ALA A 397 -33.20 -12.64 -4.80
N GLY A 398 -32.15 -12.38 -4.03
CA GLY A 398 -31.96 -11.11 -3.31
C GLY A 398 -31.80 -9.91 -4.23
N LEU A 399 -31.08 -10.07 -5.35
CA LEU A 399 -30.94 -9.04 -6.38
C LEU A 399 -32.30 -8.74 -7.03
N TYR A 400 -33.03 -9.79 -7.42
CA TYR A 400 -34.35 -9.66 -8.03
C TYR A 400 -35.34 -8.93 -7.08
N TRP A 401 -35.37 -9.33 -5.81
CA TRP A 401 -36.22 -8.69 -4.80
C TRP A 401 -35.82 -7.24 -4.51
N SER A 402 -34.52 -6.93 -4.53
CA SER A 402 -34.03 -5.54 -4.42
C SER A 402 -34.45 -4.69 -5.62
N GLY A 403 -34.53 -5.27 -6.82
CA GLY A 403 -35.08 -4.63 -8.01
C GLY A 403 -36.56 -4.27 -7.84
N LEU A 404 -37.37 -5.18 -7.30
CA LEU A 404 -38.80 -4.91 -7.04
C LEU A 404 -39.05 -3.73 -6.10
N ALA A 405 -38.12 -3.44 -5.18
CA ALA A 405 -38.22 -2.28 -4.30
C ALA A 405 -38.16 -0.93 -5.05
N TYR A 406 -37.60 -0.91 -6.27
CA TYR A 406 -37.66 0.27 -7.13
C TYR A 406 -39.06 0.49 -7.72
N ASP A 407 -39.79 -0.59 -7.98
CA ASP A 407 -40.80 -0.62 -9.04
C ASP A 407 -42.23 -0.84 -8.54
N SER A 408 -42.43 -1.30 -7.30
CA SER A 408 -43.70 -1.87 -6.83
C SER A 408 -44.94 -0.95 -6.86
N HIS A 409 -44.82 0.29 -7.35
CA HIS A 409 -45.95 1.21 -7.63
C HIS A 409 -45.73 2.19 -8.80
N GLU A 410 -44.67 2.07 -9.62
CA GLU A 410 -44.26 3.15 -10.55
C GLU A 410 -44.47 2.87 -12.07
N ALA A 411 -44.73 1.63 -12.53
CA ALA A 411 -45.06 1.36 -13.96
C ALA A 411 -45.79 0.03 -14.22
N GLU A 412 -46.78 0.02 -15.14
CA GLU A 412 -47.58 -1.15 -15.53
C GLU A 412 -46.85 -2.13 -16.48
N ASP A 413 -45.78 -1.72 -17.18
CA ASP A 413 -45.08 -2.49 -18.23
C ASP A 413 -43.63 -2.87 -17.85
N MET A 414 -43.45 -3.59 -16.73
CA MET A 414 -42.10 -3.84 -16.17
C MET A 414 -41.61 -5.31 -16.31
N PRO A 415 -40.29 -5.52 -16.49
CA PRO A 415 -39.70 -6.85 -16.68
C PRO A 415 -39.69 -7.72 -15.41
N ALA A 416 -39.66 -7.12 -14.21
CA ALA A 416 -39.72 -7.84 -12.94
C ALA A 416 -41.14 -7.85 -12.37
N LYS A 417 -41.71 -9.04 -12.19
CA LYS A 417 -43.04 -9.25 -11.60
C LYS A 417 -42.95 -9.82 -10.18
N LEU A 418 -43.84 -9.37 -9.29
CA LEU A 418 -43.95 -9.85 -7.91
C LEU A 418 -44.11 -11.37 -7.82
N GLY A 419 -44.86 -11.99 -8.74
CA GLY A 419 -45.09 -13.44 -8.76
C GLY A 419 -43.80 -14.27 -8.84
N TRP A 420 -42.85 -13.86 -9.67
CA TRP A 420 -41.53 -14.51 -9.71
C TRP A 420 -40.74 -14.34 -8.41
N GLY A 421 -40.87 -13.18 -7.75
CA GLY A 421 -40.24 -12.94 -6.45
C GLY A 421 -40.81 -13.85 -5.36
N TYR A 422 -42.13 -14.07 -5.39
CA TYR A 422 -42.81 -15.03 -4.53
C TYR A 422 -42.32 -16.45 -4.75
N GLU A 423 -42.17 -16.89 -6.00
CA GLU A 423 -41.66 -18.23 -6.32
C GLU A 423 -40.19 -18.41 -5.92
N LEU A 424 -39.33 -17.44 -6.23
CA LEU A 424 -37.88 -17.50 -5.97
C LEU A 424 -37.53 -17.55 -4.47
N LEU A 425 -38.30 -16.84 -3.65
CA LEU A 425 -38.04 -16.70 -2.21
C LEU A 425 -39.04 -17.49 -1.35
N GLY A 426 -40.01 -18.18 -1.95
CA GLY A 426 -41.07 -18.87 -1.24
C GLY A 426 -41.94 -17.93 -0.40
N LEU A 427 -42.30 -16.76 -0.95
CA LEU A 427 -43.10 -15.74 -0.26
C LEU A 427 -44.56 -15.82 -0.70
N SER A 428 -45.46 -15.36 0.17
CA SER A 428 -46.91 -15.33 -0.06
C SER A 428 -47.51 -13.93 0.11
N GLY A 429 -46.79 -13.02 0.78
CA GLY A 429 -47.22 -11.64 1.00
C GLY A 429 -46.05 -10.67 0.97
N HIS A 430 -46.37 -9.39 0.78
CA HIS A 430 -45.42 -8.30 0.90
C HIS A 430 -46.09 -7.02 1.41
N GLU A 431 -45.26 -6.11 1.89
CA GLU A 431 -45.63 -4.77 2.36
C GLU A 431 -44.51 -3.81 1.96
N LEU A 432 -44.89 -2.63 1.46
CA LEU A 432 -43.96 -1.55 1.16
C LEU A 432 -44.02 -0.49 2.25
N LEU A 433 -42.91 -0.28 2.94
CA LEU A 433 -42.70 0.86 3.83
C LEU A 433 -42.00 1.97 3.04
N TRP A 434 -42.63 3.14 2.95
CA TRP A 434 -42.06 4.30 2.28
C TRP A 434 -41.90 5.47 3.24
N GLU A 435 -40.67 5.97 3.36
CA GLU A 435 -40.37 7.27 3.96
C GLU A 435 -40.27 8.32 2.84
N HIS A 436 -41.14 9.31 2.87
CA HIS A 436 -41.31 10.25 1.76
C HIS A 436 -40.29 11.39 1.73
N LYS A 437 -39.66 11.78 2.85
CA LYS A 437 -38.79 12.98 2.89
C LYS A 437 -37.43 12.74 2.24
N LEU A 438 -36.89 11.54 2.39
CA LEU A 438 -35.63 11.05 1.83
C LEU A 438 -35.88 9.92 0.82
N ASP A 439 -37.12 9.77 0.35
CA ASP A 439 -37.54 8.81 -0.67
C ASP A 439 -36.98 7.40 -0.46
N THR A 440 -36.98 6.94 0.80
CA THR A 440 -36.42 5.64 1.18
C THR A 440 -37.54 4.61 1.19
N LYS A 441 -37.45 3.61 0.30
CA LYS A 441 -38.42 2.51 0.21
C LYS A 441 -37.82 1.22 0.72
N VAL A 442 -38.62 0.49 1.50
CA VAL A 442 -38.27 -0.83 2.02
C VAL A 442 -39.40 -1.79 1.69
N LEU A 443 -39.10 -2.83 0.93
CA LEU A 443 -40.03 -3.89 0.56
C LEU A 443 -39.80 -5.10 1.49
N ILE A 444 -40.79 -5.40 2.32
CA ILE A 444 -40.77 -6.55 3.23
C ILE A 444 -41.68 -7.63 2.65
N GLY A 445 -41.14 -8.81 2.39
CA GLY A 445 -41.88 -10.00 1.96
C GLY A 445 -41.88 -11.07 3.04
N TRP A 446 -42.95 -11.87 3.12
CA TRP A 446 -43.05 -13.00 4.03
C TRP A 446 -43.74 -14.20 3.37
N GLY A 447 -43.44 -15.40 3.85
CA GLY A 447 -44.12 -16.65 3.48
C GLY A 447 -43.40 -17.88 4.00
N PRO A 448 -43.67 -19.07 3.45
CA PRO A 448 -43.02 -20.32 3.85
C PRO A 448 -41.49 -20.27 3.83
N GLY A 449 -40.90 -19.50 2.90
CA GLY A 449 -39.46 -19.31 2.76
C GLY A 449 -38.82 -18.35 3.78
N GLY A 450 -39.62 -17.70 4.66
CA GLY A 450 -39.16 -16.80 5.71
C GLY A 450 -39.53 -15.34 5.45
N VAL A 451 -38.72 -14.43 5.97
CA VAL A 451 -38.90 -12.97 5.85
C VAL A 451 -37.77 -12.38 4.99
N THR A 452 -38.10 -11.57 4.00
CA THR A 452 -37.12 -10.87 3.16
C THR A 452 -37.32 -9.37 3.21
N VAL A 453 -36.26 -8.61 3.48
CA VAL A 453 -36.27 -7.15 3.57
C VAL A 453 -35.36 -6.58 2.47
N ALA A 454 -35.93 -5.85 1.52
CA ALA A 454 -35.19 -5.19 0.44
C ALA A 454 -35.22 -3.67 0.59
N PHE A 455 -34.06 -3.03 0.45
CA PHE A 455 -33.94 -1.58 0.36
C PHE A 455 -33.82 -1.15 -1.11
N ARG A 456 -34.68 -0.22 -1.52
CA ARG A 456 -34.60 0.43 -2.83
C ARG A 456 -33.35 1.29 -2.91
N GLY A 457 -32.65 1.26 -4.05
CA GLY A 457 -31.56 2.19 -4.30
C GLY A 457 -32.00 3.55 -4.88
N THR A 458 -31.16 4.57 -4.76
CA THR A 458 -31.55 5.97 -5.00
C THR A 458 -31.94 6.25 -6.46
N ALA A 459 -33.12 6.84 -6.68
CA ALA A 459 -33.52 7.46 -7.96
C ALA A 459 -33.41 9.00 -7.97
N SER A 460 -33.24 9.66 -6.81
CA SER A 460 -33.31 11.13 -6.68
C SER A 460 -31.97 11.80 -6.31
N LEU A 461 -31.73 12.99 -6.89
CA LEU A 461 -30.56 13.84 -6.62
C LEU A 461 -30.40 14.24 -5.13
N ARG A 462 -31.48 14.21 -4.33
CA ARG A 462 -31.43 14.55 -2.89
C ARG A 462 -30.76 13.45 -2.06
N ASN A 463 -31.00 12.19 -2.40
CA ASN A 463 -30.33 11.06 -1.76
C ASN A 463 -28.86 10.97 -2.17
N ALA A 464 -28.54 11.27 -3.43
CA ALA A 464 -27.15 11.39 -3.87
C ALA A 464 -26.38 12.49 -3.10
N LEU A 465 -27.04 13.59 -2.74
CA LEU A 465 -26.47 14.68 -1.94
C LEU A 465 -26.31 14.35 -0.45
N SER A 466 -27.24 13.59 0.16
CA SER A 466 -27.06 13.08 1.53
C SER A 466 -25.98 11.99 1.61
N ASP A 467 -25.86 11.16 0.57
CA ASP A 467 -24.85 10.11 0.45
C ASP A 467 -23.43 10.66 0.22
N LEU A 468 -23.31 11.91 -0.24
CA LEU A 468 -22.03 12.62 -0.36
C LEU A 468 -21.52 13.21 0.96
N GLN A 469 -22.28 13.13 2.06
CA GLN A 469 -21.85 13.63 3.36
C GLN A 469 -20.89 12.65 4.05
N ALA A 470 -19.60 12.70 3.71
CA ALA A 470 -18.51 11.84 4.22
C ALA A 470 -18.22 11.95 5.75
N TRP A 471 -19.12 12.59 6.51
CA TRP A 471 -19.01 12.76 7.94
C TRP A 471 -19.33 11.44 8.65
N ARG A 472 -18.73 11.23 9.82
CA ARG A 472 -18.91 10.00 10.61
C ARG A 472 -19.63 10.34 11.91
N THR A 473 -20.69 9.60 12.21
CA THR A 473 -21.46 9.75 13.44
C THR A 473 -21.49 8.43 14.19
N HIS A 474 -21.59 8.47 15.51
CA HIS A 474 -21.73 7.27 16.32
C HIS A 474 -23.04 6.54 16.00
N HIS A 475 -22.96 5.21 15.90
CA HIS A 475 -24.14 4.36 15.75
C HIS A 475 -24.80 4.19 17.12
N HIS A 476 -25.82 4.99 17.42
CA HIS A 476 -26.40 5.11 18.77
C HIS A 476 -27.54 4.14 19.08
N ALA A 477 -27.96 3.29 18.15
CA ALA A 477 -29.24 2.56 18.26
C ALA A 477 -29.36 1.67 19.53
N HIS A 478 -28.27 1.16 20.10
CA HIS A 478 -28.32 0.28 21.29
C HIS A 478 -27.24 0.58 22.35
N GLN A 479 -26.98 1.86 22.67
CA GLN A 479 -26.06 2.22 23.78
C GLN A 479 -26.55 1.78 25.18
N HIS A 480 -27.80 1.37 25.32
CA HIS A 480 -28.37 0.99 26.63
C HIS A 480 -27.99 -0.41 27.13
N LEU A 481 -27.42 -1.29 26.29
CA LEU A 481 -27.10 -2.68 26.68
C LEU A 481 -25.63 -2.92 27.02
N ALA A 482 -24.76 -1.93 26.84
CA ALA A 482 -23.36 -2.00 27.22
C ALA A 482 -23.08 -1.10 28.43
N ALA A 483 -23.85 -1.29 29.51
CA ALA A 483 -23.49 -0.80 30.84
C ALA A 483 -22.24 -1.55 31.34
N GLY A 484 -21.09 -1.21 30.76
CA GLY A 484 -19.79 -1.85 31.05
C GLY A 484 -18.74 -1.70 29.95
N ALA A 485 -19.12 -1.33 28.71
CA ALA A 485 -18.14 -1.13 27.65
C ALA A 485 -17.55 0.29 27.73
N ARG A 486 -16.27 0.35 28.09
CA ARG A 486 -15.44 1.56 28.10
C ARG A 486 -15.82 2.51 26.95
N SER A 487 -16.22 3.73 27.32
CA SER A 487 -16.20 4.93 26.48
C SER A 487 -14.82 5.04 25.85
N SER A 488 -14.68 4.45 24.67
CA SER A 488 -13.53 4.59 23.83
C SER A 488 -13.88 5.66 22.81
N TRP A 489 -13.04 6.69 22.73
CA TRP A 489 -12.94 7.61 21.61
C TRP A 489 -12.83 6.93 20.22
N MET A 490 -12.69 5.59 20.17
CA MET A 490 -12.75 4.72 18.98
C MET A 490 -14.05 3.87 18.89
N GLY A 491 -15.19 4.40 19.33
CA GLY A 491 -16.50 3.71 19.23
C GLY A 491 -16.94 3.37 17.80
N GLN A 492 -18.03 2.62 17.67
CA GLN A 492 -18.69 2.35 16.39
C GLN A 492 -19.12 3.69 15.76
N VAL A 493 -18.59 4.00 14.58
CA VAL A 493 -19.05 5.15 13.79
C VAL A 493 -19.42 4.71 12.39
N VAL A 494 -20.50 5.27 11.89
CA VAL A 494 -21.09 5.01 10.57
C VAL A 494 -21.21 6.33 9.80
N HIS A 495 -21.40 6.23 8.49
CA HIS A 495 -21.61 7.37 7.62
C HIS A 495 -22.88 8.13 8.02
N THR A 496 -22.77 9.45 8.22
CA THR A 496 -23.88 10.28 8.70
C THR A 496 -25.08 10.25 7.76
N GLY A 497 -24.84 10.24 6.44
CA GLY A 497 -25.91 10.19 5.43
C GLY A 497 -26.79 8.96 5.56
N PHE A 498 -26.18 7.76 5.57
CA PHE A 498 -26.92 6.50 5.66
C PHE A 498 -27.64 6.38 7.01
N LEU A 499 -26.99 6.77 8.11
CA LEU A 499 -27.62 6.75 9.42
C LEU A 499 -28.84 7.69 9.47
N ARG A 500 -28.76 8.87 8.85
CA ARG A 500 -29.87 9.80 8.80
C ARG A 500 -31.06 9.22 8.03
N CYS A 501 -30.82 8.60 6.88
CA CYS A 501 -31.88 7.93 6.12
C CYS A 501 -32.53 6.80 6.92
N TRP A 502 -31.72 6.00 7.64
CA TRP A 502 -32.21 4.90 8.47
C TRP A 502 -33.07 5.35 9.66
N LEU A 503 -32.70 6.46 10.32
CA LEU A 503 -33.42 6.98 11.48
C LEU A 503 -34.60 7.90 11.12
N GLN A 504 -34.71 8.28 9.85
CA GLN A 504 -35.72 9.22 9.38
C GLN A 504 -37.12 8.66 9.60
N ASP A 505 -38.01 9.46 10.20
CA ASP A 505 -39.40 9.10 10.49
C ASP A 505 -39.57 7.76 11.25
N SER A 506 -38.58 7.42 12.09
CA SER A 506 -38.51 6.13 12.79
C SER A 506 -38.59 4.91 11.84
N LEU A 507 -38.08 5.04 10.61
CA LEU A 507 -38.03 3.96 9.64
C LEU A 507 -37.34 2.73 10.22
N ASN A 508 -36.24 2.93 10.94
CA ASN A 508 -35.54 1.86 11.65
C ASN A 508 -36.46 1.03 12.54
N LYS A 509 -37.23 1.68 13.43
CA LYS A 509 -38.15 1.00 14.34
C LYS A 509 -39.25 0.28 13.58
N ARG A 510 -39.87 0.95 12.61
CA ARG A 510 -40.94 0.37 11.78
C ARG A 510 -40.48 -0.90 11.07
N VAL A 511 -39.29 -0.89 10.47
CA VAL A 511 -38.72 -2.04 9.76
C VAL A 511 -38.36 -3.17 10.74
N VAL A 512 -37.66 -2.85 11.83
CA VAL A 512 -37.24 -3.85 12.83
C VAL A 512 -38.45 -4.50 13.50
N ASP A 513 -39.39 -3.70 14.01
CA ASP A 513 -40.58 -4.18 14.70
C ASP A 513 -41.45 -5.05 13.78
N ARG A 514 -41.63 -4.61 12.52
CA ARG A 514 -42.41 -5.36 11.53
C ARG A 514 -41.73 -6.67 11.15
N THR A 515 -40.41 -6.66 10.97
CA THR A 515 -39.63 -7.87 10.66
C THR A 515 -39.72 -8.88 11.79
N LEU A 516 -39.58 -8.43 13.05
CA LEU A 516 -39.67 -9.30 14.21
C LEU A 516 -41.09 -9.84 14.43
N ALA A 517 -42.13 -9.05 14.16
CA ALA A 517 -43.51 -9.52 14.22
C ALA A 517 -43.75 -10.66 13.22
N LEU A 518 -43.36 -10.47 11.95
CA LEU A 518 -43.48 -11.50 10.92
C LEU A 518 -42.63 -12.73 11.22
N ALA A 519 -41.44 -12.53 11.80
CA ALA A 519 -40.57 -13.63 12.23
C ALA A 519 -41.17 -14.44 13.39
N ALA A 520 -41.86 -13.77 14.32
CA ALA A 520 -42.58 -14.43 15.41
C ALA A 520 -43.76 -15.26 14.89
N ASP A 521 -44.54 -14.72 13.94
CA ASP A 521 -45.64 -15.43 13.29
C ASP A 521 -45.12 -16.68 12.55
N TRP A 522 -44.05 -16.53 11.77
CA TRP A 522 -43.42 -17.65 11.06
C TRP A 522 -42.91 -18.74 12.00
N HIS A 523 -42.32 -18.35 13.14
CA HIS A 523 -41.81 -19.28 14.14
C HIS A 523 -42.94 -20.09 14.81
N GLN A 524 -44.14 -19.52 14.98
CA GLN A 524 -45.29 -20.26 15.50
C GLN A 524 -45.70 -21.39 14.56
N GLU A 525 -45.61 -21.17 13.25
CA GLU A 525 -45.87 -22.21 12.24
C GLU A 525 -44.72 -23.25 12.16
N HIS A 526 -43.49 -22.84 12.49
CA HIS A 526 -42.28 -23.66 12.36
C HIS A 526 -41.39 -23.64 13.63
N PRO A 527 -41.87 -24.16 14.78
CA PRO A 527 -41.25 -23.96 16.10
C PRO A 527 -39.86 -24.59 16.29
N HIS A 528 -39.46 -25.51 15.41
CA HIS A 528 -38.17 -26.20 15.47
C HIS A 528 -37.18 -25.74 14.40
N VAL A 529 -37.54 -24.72 13.62
CA VAL A 529 -36.69 -24.18 12.56
C VAL A 529 -36.32 -22.74 12.89
N ARG A 530 -35.06 -22.40 12.65
CA ARG A 530 -34.56 -21.03 12.79
C ARG A 530 -35.24 -20.16 11.75
N VAL A 531 -35.70 -18.98 12.14
CA VAL A 531 -36.44 -18.10 11.22
C VAL A 531 -35.51 -17.60 10.12
N PRO A 532 -35.75 -17.94 8.83
CA PRO A 532 -34.92 -17.44 7.75
C PRO A 532 -35.21 -15.97 7.52
N ILE A 533 -34.20 -15.11 7.64
CA ILE A 533 -34.31 -13.68 7.35
C ILE A 533 -33.26 -13.29 6.32
N LEU A 534 -33.69 -12.73 5.20
CA LEU A 534 -32.80 -12.21 4.16
C LEU A 534 -32.91 -10.69 4.10
N VAL A 535 -31.79 -9.98 4.29
CA VAL A 535 -31.71 -8.53 4.07
C VAL A 535 -30.91 -8.27 2.79
N THR A 536 -31.42 -7.43 1.91
CA THR A 536 -30.80 -7.12 0.62
C THR A 536 -30.97 -5.66 0.25
N GLY A 537 -30.06 -5.13 -0.57
CA GLY A 537 -30.12 -3.77 -1.09
C GLY A 537 -29.16 -3.56 -2.25
N GLY A 538 -29.47 -2.62 -3.13
CA GLY A 538 -28.65 -2.24 -4.27
C GLY A 538 -28.13 -0.80 -4.16
N GLY A 539 -26.92 -0.54 -4.66
CA GLY A 539 -26.38 0.82 -4.76
C GLY A 539 -26.05 1.46 -3.41
N GLY A 540 -26.45 2.72 -3.20
CA GLY A 540 -26.22 3.44 -1.94
C GLY A 540 -26.91 2.80 -0.74
N GLU A 541 -28.09 2.23 -0.97
CA GLU A 541 -28.99 1.72 0.05
C GLU A 541 -28.71 0.28 0.46
N ALA A 542 -27.77 -0.39 -0.21
CA ALA A 542 -27.06 -1.51 0.37
C ALA A 542 -26.43 -1.15 1.74
N ALA A 543 -26.04 0.12 1.95
CA ALA A 543 -25.60 0.58 3.26
C ALA A 543 -26.71 0.57 4.31
N LEU A 544 -27.94 0.89 3.92
CA LEU A 544 -29.11 0.79 4.79
C LEU A 544 -29.43 -0.67 5.10
N GLY A 545 -29.23 -1.57 4.13
CA GLY A 545 -29.31 -3.01 4.33
C GLY A 545 -28.36 -3.51 5.43
N GLU A 546 -27.11 -3.04 5.47
CA GLU A 546 -26.18 -3.40 6.55
C GLU A 546 -26.62 -2.85 7.92
N LEU A 547 -27.06 -1.58 7.98
CA LEU A 547 -27.57 -0.98 9.23
C LEU A 547 -28.80 -1.74 9.75
N ALA A 548 -29.74 -2.05 8.86
CA ALA A 548 -30.96 -2.77 9.19
C ALA A 548 -30.67 -4.20 9.63
N ALA A 549 -29.81 -4.93 8.92
CA ALA A 549 -29.41 -6.27 9.32
C ALA A 549 -28.73 -6.26 10.71
N PHE A 550 -27.93 -5.24 11.00
CA PHE A 550 -27.34 -5.08 12.33
C PHE A 550 -28.40 -4.89 13.41
N ASP A 551 -29.33 -3.95 13.23
CA ASP A 551 -30.36 -3.64 14.22
C ASP A 551 -31.37 -4.79 14.39
N ILE A 552 -31.74 -5.48 13.31
CA ILE A 552 -32.57 -6.71 13.37
C ILE A 552 -31.85 -7.79 14.20
N ALA A 553 -30.54 -7.99 13.98
CA ALA A 553 -29.77 -8.97 14.74
C ALA A 553 -29.68 -8.62 16.24
N GLN A 554 -29.55 -7.33 16.57
CA GLN A 554 -29.56 -6.88 17.97
C GLN A 554 -30.93 -7.10 18.61
N ALA A 555 -31.98 -6.60 17.98
CA ALA A 555 -33.34 -6.68 18.51
C ALA A 555 -33.83 -8.12 18.62
N GLY A 556 -33.50 -9.00 17.67
CA GLY A 556 -33.82 -10.42 17.78
C GLY A 556 -33.03 -11.14 18.90
N ARG A 557 -31.78 -10.73 19.18
CA ARG A 557 -31.05 -11.23 20.36
C ARG A 557 -31.70 -10.80 21.66
N GLU A 558 -32.15 -9.55 21.75
CA GLU A 558 -32.89 -9.02 22.90
C GLU A 558 -34.21 -9.78 23.11
N ALA A 559 -34.93 -10.06 22.02
CA ALA A 559 -36.16 -10.86 22.01
C ALA A 559 -35.92 -12.37 22.17
N ARG A 560 -34.67 -12.84 22.27
CA ARG A 560 -34.27 -14.26 22.33
C ARG A 560 -34.83 -15.10 21.18
N MET A 561 -34.94 -14.51 19.99
CA MET A 561 -35.42 -15.16 18.79
C MET A 561 -34.28 -15.90 18.07
N ASP A 562 -34.49 -17.16 17.71
CA ASP A 562 -33.50 -17.92 16.94
C ASP A 562 -33.66 -17.69 15.43
N MET A 563 -32.86 -16.78 14.89
CA MET A 563 -32.94 -16.34 13.49
C MET A 563 -31.74 -16.80 12.67
N ASP A 564 -31.99 -17.24 11.44
CA ASP A 564 -30.96 -17.42 10.41
C ASP A 564 -30.90 -16.18 9.51
N LEU A 565 -30.28 -15.12 10.03
CA LEU A 565 -30.14 -13.84 9.33
C LEU A 565 -28.97 -13.88 8.33
N ALA A 566 -29.27 -13.54 7.08
CA ALA A 566 -28.31 -13.37 6.00
C ALA A 566 -28.44 -11.98 5.37
N CYS A 567 -27.33 -11.40 4.95
CA CYS A 567 -27.30 -10.10 4.27
C CYS A 567 -26.60 -10.23 2.91
N TYR A 568 -27.31 -9.95 1.82
CA TYR A 568 -26.80 -10.04 0.45
C TYR A 568 -27.00 -8.69 -0.24
N ASN A 569 -25.94 -7.92 -0.36
CA ASN A 569 -26.00 -6.56 -0.88
C ASN A 569 -25.22 -6.42 -2.20
N PHE A 570 -25.64 -5.48 -3.04
CA PHE A 570 -25.11 -5.29 -4.39
C PHE A 570 -24.55 -3.88 -4.56
N GLY A 571 -23.23 -3.76 -4.73
CA GLY A 571 -22.56 -2.46 -4.93
C GLY A 571 -22.45 -1.59 -3.68
N ALA A 572 -22.54 -2.17 -2.48
CA ALA A 572 -22.53 -1.46 -1.20
C ALA A 572 -21.35 -0.48 -1.03
N PRO A 573 -21.58 0.80 -0.67
CA PRO A 573 -20.52 1.71 -0.24
C PRO A 573 -20.05 1.35 1.17
N ARG A 574 -18.94 1.96 1.64
CA ARG A 574 -18.48 1.73 3.02
C ARG A 574 -19.42 2.38 4.04
N VAL A 575 -20.01 1.56 4.91
CA VAL A 575 -21.00 2.00 5.90
C VAL A 575 -20.37 2.59 7.16
N GLY A 576 -19.28 2.00 7.67
CA GLY A 576 -18.71 2.41 8.95
C GLY A 576 -17.21 2.13 9.10
N ASN A 577 -16.68 2.46 10.28
CA ASN A 577 -15.29 2.19 10.63
C ASN A 577 -15.04 0.69 10.90
N HIS A 578 -13.78 0.32 11.12
CA HIS A 578 -13.40 -1.07 11.45
C HIS A 578 -14.09 -1.60 12.72
N ALA A 579 -14.43 -0.73 13.68
CA ALA A 579 -15.15 -1.14 14.89
C ALA A 579 -16.58 -1.60 14.55
N PHE A 580 -17.32 -0.79 13.77
CA PHE A 580 -18.63 -1.18 13.25
C PHE A 580 -18.55 -2.46 12.42
N ALA A 581 -17.62 -2.54 11.46
CA ALA A 581 -17.49 -3.72 10.59
C ALA A 581 -17.22 -5.02 11.38
N ARG A 582 -16.37 -4.97 12.42
CA ARG A 582 -16.11 -6.12 13.29
C ARG A 582 -17.37 -6.54 14.05
N ASP A 583 -18.06 -5.59 14.65
CA ASP A 583 -19.21 -5.88 15.51
C ASP A 583 -20.41 -6.32 14.66
N PHE A 584 -20.56 -5.76 13.45
CA PHE A 584 -21.51 -6.19 12.43
C PHE A 584 -21.25 -7.63 11.97
N LEU A 585 -20.03 -7.98 11.56
CA LEU A 585 -19.71 -9.34 11.13
C LEU A 585 -19.85 -10.38 12.26
N ALA A 586 -19.70 -9.96 13.51
CA ALA A 586 -20.00 -10.82 14.66
C ALA A 586 -21.51 -11.03 14.87
N ALA A 587 -22.34 -10.05 14.53
CA ALA A 587 -23.79 -10.13 14.64
C ALA A 587 -24.45 -10.80 13.44
N VAL A 588 -23.94 -10.55 12.23
CA VAL A 588 -24.48 -11.02 10.94
C VAL A 588 -23.34 -11.69 10.15
N PRO A 589 -22.88 -12.88 10.57
CA PRO A 589 -21.73 -13.53 9.95
C PRO A 589 -21.97 -13.93 8.50
N ASN A 590 -23.22 -14.23 8.13
CA ASN A 590 -23.60 -14.57 6.76
C ASN A 590 -23.90 -13.31 5.93
N THR A 591 -22.87 -12.46 5.73
CA THR A 591 -22.97 -11.24 4.94
C THR A 591 -22.10 -11.29 3.68
N TRP A 592 -22.68 -10.94 2.53
CA TRP A 592 -22.04 -10.95 1.22
C TRP A 592 -22.31 -9.65 0.48
N ASN A 593 -21.24 -8.91 0.18
CA ASN A 593 -21.29 -7.71 -0.67
C ASN A 593 -20.78 -8.06 -2.06
N ILE A 594 -21.69 -8.07 -3.04
CA ILE A 594 -21.43 -8.45 -4.42
C ILE A 594 -21.16 -7.18 -5.22
N ILE A 595 -20.01 -7.14 -5.89
CA ILE A 595 -19.52 -5.95 -6.58
C ILE A 595 -19.38 -6.30 -8.06
N ASN A 596 -20.11 -5.58 -8.92
CA ASN A 596 -19.89 -5.64 -10.37
C ASN A 596 -18.69 -4.74 -10.72
N ASP A 597 -17.75 -5.27 -11.50
CA ASP A 597 -16.35 -4.83 -11.70
C ASP A 597 -16.18 -3.34 -12.11
N GLN A 598 -17.26 -2.71 -12.58
CA GLN A 598 -17.29 -1.33 -13.07
C GLN A 598 -17.94 -0.31 -12.11
N VAL A 599 -18.46 -0.72 -10.94
CA VAL A 599 -19.20 0.18 -10.04
C VAL A 599 -18.24 0.99 -9.15
N LEU A 600 -18.16 2.30 -9.41
CA LEU A 600 -17.29 3.25 -8.69
C LEU A 600 -17.71 3.46 -7.22
N HIS A 601 -18.99 3.27 -6.90
CA HIS A 601 -19.58 3.60 -5.60
C HIS A 601 -18.98 2.80 -4.43
N THR A 602 -18.55 1.55 -4.65
CA THR A 602 -17.96 0.70 -3.60
C THR A 602 -16.61 1.19 -3.10
N TYR A 603 -15.95 2.09 -3.84
CA TYR A 603 -14.66 2.66 -3.48
C TYR A 603 -14.75 4.04 -2.82
N LEU A 604 -15.95 4.63 -2.75
CA LEU A 604 -16.19 5.92 -2.09
C LEU A 604 -16.39 5.71 -0.57
N CYS A 605 -15.84 6.66 0.20
CA CYS A 605 -15.55 6.67 1.65
C CYS A 605 -14.28 5.96 2.13
#